data_AF-A0A1I0BFL8-F1
#
_entry.id   AF-A0A1I0BFL8-F1
#
_cell.length_a   1.000
_cell.length_b   1.000
_cell.length_c   1.000
_cell.angle_alpha   90.00
_cell.angle_beta   90.00
_cell.angle_gamma   90.00
#
_symmetry.space_group_name_H-M   'P 1'
#
loop_
_entity.id
_entity.type
_entity.pdbx_description
1 polymer ?
#
loop_
_entity_poly.entity_id
_entity_poly.type
_entity_poly.pdbx_seq_one_letter_code
_entity_poly.pdbx_strand_id
1 'polypeptide(L)'
;MPVKPTWSKFICLLIFMILPSFGFADIRSATGKPLLDFYTVYGAIDSVKIINELCNIEFPEYKKQNDLAYSLWRSQYKDFIYKIEQYNHEIVKKTSKGDEALYAKQMLDTAISYDNNKKTMHNMFSDFGENTYRQTCFNYPTYTESEKADFPNYYKEHLQVFESYWRKQ
;
A
#
# COMPACT_ATOMS: atom_id res chain seq x y z
N MET A 1 17.04 -29.31 -60.97
CA MET A 1 16.27 -28.36 -60.14
C MET A 1 16.67 -28.59 -58.69
N PRO A 2 17.44 -27.70 -58.05
CA PRO A 2 17.94 -27.91 -56.70
C PRO A 2 16.92 -27.46 -55.64
N VAL A 3 16.75 -28.32 -54.65
CA VAL A 3 15.96 -28.13 -53.43
C VAL A 3 16.66 -27.11 -52.54
N LYS A 4 15.95 -26.07 -52.07
CA LYS A 4 16.44 -25.15 -51.04
C LYS A 4 16.21 -25.75 -49.64
N PRO A 5 17.22 -25.78 -48.75
CA PRO A 5 17.00 -26.02 -47.34
C PRO A 5 16.81 -24.68 -46.62
N THR A 6 15.75 -24.57 -45.82
CA THR A 6 15.62 -23.51 -44.82
C THR A 6 15.68 -24.14 -43.44
N TRP A 7 16.87 -24.14 -42.86
CA TRP A 7 17.06 -24.24 -41.42
C TRP A 7 17.04 -22.83 -40.87
N SER A 8 16.21 -22.54 -39.87
CA SER A 8 16.68 -22.45 -38.48
C SER A 8 15.63 -21.79 -37.59
N LYS A 9 15.53 -22.38 -36.41
CA LYS A 9 14.76 -22.01 -35.23
C LYS A 9 15.05 -20.56 -34.81
N PHE A 10 14.06 -19.87 -34.24
CA PHE A 10 14.19 -19.24 -32.91
C PHE A 10 12.91 -18.48 -32.49
N ILE A 11 12.48 -18.79 -31.26
CA ILE A 11 12.09 -17.86 -30.19
C ILE A 11 10.67 -17.30 -30.20
N CYS A 12 9.89 -17.84 -29.26
CA CYS A 12 9.02 -17.13 -28.32
C CYS A 12 9.05 -15.60 -28.44
N LEU A 13 8.00 -15.02 -29.00
CA LEU A 13 7.54 -13.71 -28.57
C LEU A 13 6.21 -13.92 -27.85
N LEU A 14 6.38 -14.40 -26.61
CA LEU A 14 5.48 -14.10 -25.50
C LEU A 14 5.25 -12.60 -25.53
N ILE A 15 4.08 -12.20 -26.00
CA ILE A 15 3.55 -10.85 -25.88
C ILE A 15 3.27 -10.68 -24.38
N PHE A 16 4.31 -10.33 -23.63
CA PHE A 16 4.16 -9.60 -22.38
C PHE A 16 3.47 -8.29 -22.77
N MET A 17 2.14 -8.26 -22.64
CA MET A 17 1.42 -7.00 -22.57
C MET A 17 1.89 -6.33 -21.29
N ILE A 18 2.92 -5.52 -21.46
CA ILE A 18 3.35 -4.46 -20.55
C ILE A 18 2.12 -3.58 -20.38
N LEU A 19 1.39 -3.79 -19.28
CA LEU A 19 0.49 -2.75 -18.78
C LEU A 19 1.34 -1.48 -18.62
N PRO A 20 0.88 -0.33 -19.12
CA PRO A 20 1.64 0.90 -19.03
C PRO A 20 1.94 1.14 -17.56
N SER A 21 3.23 1.19 -17.24
CA SER A 21 3.73 1.69 -15.98
C SER A 21 3.20 3.11 -15.82
N PHE A 22 2.06 3.22 -15.13
CA PHE A 22 1.62 4.47 -14.56
C PHE A 22 2.82 5.03 -13.81
N GLY A 23 3.31 6.18 -14.28
CA GLY A 23 4.26 6.99 -13.56
C GLY A 23 3.58 7.55 -12.31
N PHE A 24 3.25 6.67 -11.36
CA PHE A 24 3.30 7.05 -9.97
C PHE A 24 4.74 7.49 -9.77
N ALA A 25 4.95 8.78 -9.49
CA ALA A 25 6.24 9.25 -8.99
C ALA A 25 6.72 8.22 -7.98
N ASP A 26 7.95 7.75 -8.13
CA ASP A 26 8.49 6.71 -7.25
C ASP A 26 8.43 7.24 -5.81
N ILE A 27 7.40 6.86 -5.05
CA ILE A 27 7.15 7.30 -3.66
C ILE A 27 8.16 6.65 -2.71
N ARG A 28 9.33 6.24 -3.22
CA ARG A 28 10.49 5.86 -2.43
C ARG A 28 11.18 7.10 -1.86
N SER A 29 11.20 8.21 -2.62
CA SER A 29 11.85 9.45 -2.20
C SER A 29 11.00 10.24 -1.22
N ALA A 30 11.61 10.62 -0.11
CA ALA A 30 10.96 11.44 0.89
C ALA A 30 10.75 12.86 0.36
N THR A 31 9.68 13.51 0.82
CA THR A 31 9.37 14.90 0.48
C THR A 31 10.22 15.90 1.25
N GLY A 32 10.90 15.45 2.31
CA GLY A 32 11.64 16.30 3.24
C GLY A 32 10.72 17.01 4.25
N LYS A 33 9.42 16.71 4.26
CA LYS A 33 8.42 17.27 5.18
C LYS A 33 8.08 16.19 6.21
N PRO A 34 8.63 16.23 7.44
CA PRO A 34 8.63 15.10 8.36
C PRO A 34 7.26 14.48 8.66
N LEU A 35 6.25 15.32 8.96
CA LEU A 35 4.91 14.80 9.25
C LEU A 35 4.21 14.27 7.99
N LEU A 36 4.43 14.89 6.83
CA LEU A 36 3.88 14.39 5.57
C LEU A 36 4.49 13.03 5.24
N ASP A 37 5.82 12.91 5.36
CA ASP A 37 6.54 11.65 5.11
C ASP A 37 6.08 10.55 6.05
N PHE A 38 5.83 10.85 7.34
CA PHE A 38 5.22 9.91 8.27
C PHE A 38 3.82 9.46 7.83
N TYR A 39 2.93 10.41 7.52
CA TYR A 39 1.56 10.08 7.13
C TYR A 39 1.47 9.38 5.77
N THR A 40 2.48 9.52 4.90
CA THR A 40 2.63 8.68 3.70
C THR A 40 2.81 7.21 4.09
N VAL A 41 3.67 6.90 5.05
CA VAL A 41 3.88 5.53 5.53
C VAL A 41 2.64 5.00 6.27
N TYR A 42 2.06 5.81 7.15
CA TYR A 42 0.84 5.45 7.88
C TYR A 42 -0.32 5.13 6.92
N GLY A 43 -0.55 5.99 5.92
CA GLY A 43 -1.58 5.77 4.90
C GLY A 43 -1.31 4.56 4.00
N ALA A 44 -0.05 4.21 3.75
CA ALA A 44 0.30 2.99 3.03
C ALA A 44 -0.09 1.73 3.80
N ILE A 45 0.09 1.71 5.13
CA ILE A 45 -0.37 0.62 6.02
C ILE A 45 -1.89 0.47 5.96
N ASP A 46 -2.62 1.59 6.08
CA ASP A 46 -4.08 1.57 5.94
C ASP A 46 -4.52 1.05 4.57
N SER A 47 -3.81 1.43 3.51
CA SER A 47 -4.12 1.01 2.14
C SER A 47 -4.07 -0.51 1.97
N VAL A 48 -3.10 -1.21 2.56
CA VAL A 48 -3.03 -2.69 2.49
C VAL A 48 -4.27 -3.34 3.10
N LYS A 49 -4.76 -2.79 4.22
CA LYS A 49 -5.99 -3.26 4.90
C LYS A 49 -7.24 -2.92 4.09
N ILE A 50 -7.33 -1.69 3.57
CA ILE A 50 -8.45 -1.23 2.74
C ILE A 50 -8.60 -2.12 1.51
N ILE A 51 -7.51 -2.44 0.80
CA ILE A 51 -7.55 -3.32 -0.38
C ILE A 51 -8.09 -4.70 0.00
N ASN A 52 -7.64 -5.29 1.12
CA ASN A 52 -8.17 -6.57 1.59
C ASN A 52 -9.69 -6.49 1.86
N GLU A 53 -10.13 -5.49 2.63
CA GLU A 53 -11.55 -5.31 2.95
C GLU A 53 -12.41 -5.15 1.69
N LEU A 54 -11.97 -4.28 0.77
CA LEU A 54 -12.68 -4.02 -0.47
C LEU A 54 -12.73 -5.27 -1.36
N CYS A 55 -11.62 -5.97 -1.54
CA CYS A 55 -11.59 -7.20 -2.33
C CYS A 55 -12.44 -8.31 -1.75
N ASN A 56 -12.52 -8.41 -0.43
CA ASN A 56 -13.37 -9.40 0.25
C ASN A 56 -14.86 -9.09 0.12
N ILE A 57 -15.23 -7.81 0.01
CA ILE A 57 -16.61 -7.37 -0.19
C ILE A 57 -17.03 -7.60 -1.65
N GLU A 58 -16.22 -7.13 -2.61
CA GLU A 58 -16.58 -7.15 -4.02
C GLU A 58 -16.40 -8.52 -4.68
N PHE A 59 -15.40 -9.31 -4.25
CA PHE A 59 -15.09 -10.64 -4.80
C PHE A 59 -14.91 -11.67 -3.68
N PRO A 60 -16.00 -12.11 -3.02
CA PRO A 60 -15.96 -13.03 -1.88
C PRO A 60 -15.24 -14.36 -2.16
N GLU A 61 -15.17 -14.80 -3.41
CA GLU A 61 -14.41 -15.98 -3.83
C GLU A 61 -12.92 -15.91 -3.50
N TYR A 62 -12.34 -14.70 -3.40
CA TYR A 62 -10.94 -14.48 -3.03
C TYR A 62 -10.75 -14.24 -1.53
N LYS A 63 -11.83 -14.22 -0.74
CA LYS A 63 -11.75 -13.81 0.66
C LYS A 63 -10.75 -14.62 1.47
N LYS A 64 -10.78 -15.94 1.33
CA LYS A 64 -9.90 -16.84 2.09
C LYS A 64 -8.42 -16.59 1.81
N GLN A 65 -8.04 -16.43 0.54
CA GLN A 65 -6.65 -16.16 0.16
C GLN A 65 -6.20 -14.76 0.59
N ASN A 66 -7.08 -13.76 0.48
CA ASN A 66 -6.73 -12.38 0.79
C ASN A 66 -6.61 -12.15 2.29
N ASP A 67 -7.50 -12.74 3.10
CA ASP A 67 -7.37 -12.73 4.56
C ASP A 67 -6.07 -13.39 5.02
N LEU A 68 -5.70 -14.53 4.42
CA LEU A 68 -4.44 -15.21 4.74
C LEU A 68 -3.23 -14.33 4.38
N ALA A 69 -3.21 -13.77 3.17
CA ALA A 69 -2.15 -12.88 2.71
C ALA A 69 -2.00 -11.64 3.61
N TYR A 70 -3.12 -10.99 3.93
CA TYR A 70 -3.12 -9.84 4.86
C TYR A 70 -2.60 -10.23 6.25
N SER A 71 -3.04 -11.38 6.78
CA SER A 71 -2.59 -11.85 8.09
C SER A 71 -1.10 -12.18 8.11
N LEU A 72 -0.58 -12.81 7.06
CA LEU A 72 0.86 -13.12 6.92
C LEU A 72 1.67 -11.83 6.81
N TRP A 73 1.25 -10.89 5.95
CA TRP A 73 1.89 -9.59 5.79
C TRP A 73 1.95 -8.81 7.11
N ARG A 74 0.80 -8.69 7.81
CA ARG A 74 0.74 -7.98 9.10
C ARG A 74 1.57 -8.68 10.18
N SER A 75 1.69 -10.01 10.14
CA SER A 75 2.55 -10.76 11.04
C SER A 75 4.04 -10.53 10.74
N GLN A 76 4.43 -10.56 9.47
CA GLN A 76 5.81 -10.34 9.02
C GLN A 76 6.32 -8.95 9.41
N TYR A 77 5.49 -7.91 9.28
CA TYR A 77 5.86 -6.53 9.57
C TYR A 77 5.32 -6.01 10.91
N LYS A 78 4.96 -6.91 11.83
CA LYS A 78 4.30 -6.57 13.11
C LYS A 78 5.02 -5.47 13.88
N ASP A 79 6.32 -5.60 14.08
CA ASP A 79 7.10 -4.65 14.89
C ASP A 79 7.19 -3.27 14.23
N PHE A 80 7.32 -3.25 12.90
CA PHE A 80 7.31 -2.02 12.13
C PHE A 80 5.96 -1.32 12.22
N ILE A 81 4.87 -2.04 11.96
CA ILE A 81 3.51 -1.50 12.02
C ILE A 81 3.21 -0.97 13.42
N TYR A 82 3.53 -1.74 14.46
CA TYR A 82 3.36 -1.31 15.84
C TYR A 82 4.12 -0.01 16.13
N LYS A 83 5.37 0.12 15.68
CA LYS A 83 6.15 1.34 15.83
C LYS A 83 5.47 2.55 15.15
N ILE A 84 4.94 2.37 13.95
CA ILE A 84 4.21 3.44 13.23
C ILE A 84 2.92 3.83 13.96
N GLU A 85 2.16 2.85 14.46
CA GLU A 85 0.96 3.08 15.27
C GLU A 85 1.30 3.85 16.57
N GLN A 86 2.42 3.52 17.23
CA GLN A 86 2.90 4.24 18.41
C GLN A 86 3.27 5.69 18.08
N TYR A 87 4.00 5.94 16.99
CA TYR A 87 4.31 7.31 16.58
C TYR A 87 3.05 8.13 16.31
N ASN A 88 2.04 7.55 15.67
CA ASN A 88 0.78 8.27 15.45
C ASN A 88 0.12 8.65 16.79
N HIS A 89 0.06 7.71 17.74
CA HIS A 89 -0.47 7.97 19.07
C HIS A 89 0.30 9.09 19.79
N GLU A 90 1.63 9.07 19.74
CA GLU A 90 2.46 10.12 20.34
C GLU A 90 2.26 11.49 19.67
N ILE A 91 2.12 11.54 18.34
CA ILE A 91 1.83 12.77 17.59
C ILE A 91 0.49 13.36 18.04
N VAL A 92 -0.57 12.54 18.08
CA VAL A 92 -1.90 12.98 18.52
C VAL A 92 -1.83 13.49 19.96
N LYS A 93 -1.22 12.74 20.88
CA LYS A 93 -1.03 13.15 22.27
C LYS A 93 -0.26 14.47 22.42
N LYS A 94 0.83 14.65 21.64
CA LYS A 94 1.66 15.86 21.70
C LYS A 94 0.91 17.07 21.14
N THR A 95 0.18 16.89 20.05
CA THR A 95 -0.58 17.97 19.40
C THR A 95 -1.84 18.36 20.16
N SER A 96 -2.45 17.43 20.91
CA SER A 96 -3.58 17.72 21.77
C SER A 96 -3.19 18.46 23.05
N LYS A 97 -1.92 18.45 23.46
CA LYS A 97 -1.40 19.15 24.66
C LYS A 97 -2.17 18.82 25.96
N GLY A 98 -2.72 17.60 26.06
CA GLY A 98 -3.52 17.16 27.21
C GLY A 98 -5.00 17.57 27.15
N ASP A 99 -5.45 18.22 26.08
CA ASP A 99 -6.88 18.44 25.83
C ASP A 99 -7.53 17.13 25.35
N GLU A 100 -8.35 16.53 26.21
CA GLU A 100 -9.06 15.28 25.93
C GLU A 100 -10.07 15.39 24.79
N ALA A 101 -10.73 16.53 24.66
CA ALA A 101 -11.70 16.77 23.59
C ALA A 101 -11.00 16.88 22.23
N LEU A 102 -9.85 17.58 22.19
CA LEU A 102 -9.03 17.67 21.00
C LEU A 102 -8.42 16.31 20.62
N TYR A 103 -7.93 15.53 21.60
CA TYR A 103 -7.45 14.17 21.38
C TYR A 103 -8.55 13.28 20.77
N ALA A 104 -9.74 13.27 21.38
CA ALA A 104 -10.87 12.48 20.89
C ALA A 104 -11.29 12.89 19.48
N LYS A 105 -11.30 14.20 19.20
CA LYS A 105 -11.57 14.73 17.86
C LYS A 105 -10.55 14.23 16.83
N GLN A 106 -9.26 14.30 17.13
CA GLN A 106 -8.21 13.84 16.21
C GLN A 106 -8.27 12.33 15.93
N MET A 107 -8.61 11.53 16.95
CA MET A 107 -8.86 10.10 16.76
C MET A 107 -10.09 9.84 15.88
N LEU A 108 -11.16 10.62 16.05
CA LEU A 108 -12.34 10.55 15.19
C LEU A 108 -12.02 10.96 13.75
N ASP A 109 -11.27 12.06 13.56
CA ASP A 109 -10.84 12.52 12.25
C ASP A 109 -9.98 11.46 11.53
N THR A 110 -9.18 10.70 12.27
CA THR A 110 -8.41 9.56 11.73
C THR A 110 -9.33 8.46 11.21
N ALA A 111 -10.37 8.10 11.98
CA ALA A 111 -11.36 7.10 11.54
C ALA A 111 -12.16 7.57 10.31
N ILE A 112 -12.57 8.84 10.28
CA ILE A 112 -13.23 9.45 9.12
C ILE A 112 -12.30 9.43 7.90
N SER A 113 -11.02 9.72 8.08
CA SER A 113 -10.03 9.66 7.00
C SER A 113 -9.89 8.24 6.45
N TYR A 114 -9.87 7.21 7.30
CA TYR A 114 -9.84 5.82 6.87
C TYR A 114 -11.05 5.48 5.97
N ASP A 115 -12.26 5.83 6.41
CA ASP A 115 -13.48 5.57 5.65
C ASP A 115 -13.53 6.32 4.32
N ASN A 116 -13.04 7.58 4.30
CA ASN A 116 -12.94 8.36 3.08
C ASN A 116 -11.91 7.76 2.12
N ASN A 117 -10.76 7.32 2.62
CA ASN A 117 -9.74 6.65 1.81
C ASN A 117 -10.26 5.34 1.22
N LYS A 118 -11.04 4.58 1.99
CA LYS A 118 -11.71 3.37 1.50
C LYS A 118 -12.67 3.66 0.35
N LYS A 119 -13.50 4.70 0.48
CA LYS A 119 -14.41 5.14 -0.61
C LYS A 119 -13.64 5.60 -1.85
N THR A 120 -12.61 6.42 -1.67
CA THR A 120 -11.76 6.90 -2.78
C THR A 120 -11.10 5.74 -3.51
N MET A 121 -10.55 4.76 -2.77
CA MET A 121 -9.89 3.61 -3.36
C MET A 121 -10.86 2.68 -4.08
N HIS A 122 -12.05 2.46 -3.50
CA HIS A 122 -13.13 1.72 -4.16
C HIS A 122 -13.53 2.38 -5.49
N ASN A 123 -13.77 3.70 -5.48
CA ASN A 123 -14.11 4.44 -6.70
C ASN A 123 -12.99 4.32 -7.75
N MET A 124 -11.73 4.48 -7.34
CA MET A 124 -10.58 4.31 -8.23
C MET A 124 -10.54 2.91 -8.88
N PHE A 125 -10.75 1.84 -8.11
CA PHE A 125 -10.79 0.49 -8.67
C PHE A 125 -11.99 0.26 -9.59
N SER A 126 -13.16 0.79 -9.23
CA SER A 126 -14.36 0.74 -10.06
C SER A 126 -14.18 1.49 -11.37
N ASP A 127 -13.54 2.66 -11.36
CA ASP A 127 -13.26 3.47 -12.55
C ASP A 127 -12.30 2.76 -13.53
N PHE A 128 -11.42 1.88 -13.04
CA PHE A 128 -10.57 1.03 -13.88
C PHE A 128 -11.31 -0.17 -14.51
N GLY A 129 -12.57 -0.40 -14.13
CA GLY A 129 -13.45 -1.45 -14.62
C GLY A 129 -13.35 -2.77 -13.85
N GLU A 130 -14.44 -3.53 -13.85
CA GLU A 130 -14.60 -4.77 -13.06
C GLU A 130 -13.47 -5.76 -13.29
N ASN A 131 -13.05 -5.98 -14.54
CA ASN A 131 -11.97 -6.92 -14.85
C ASN A 131 -10.65 -6.54 -14.17
N THR A 132 -10.29 -5.25 -14.17
CA THR A 132 -9.06 -4.76 -13.53
C THR A 132 -9.16 -4.88 -12.01
N TYR A 133 -10.33 -4.55 -11.44
CA TYR A 133 -10.58 -4.68 -10.01
C TYR A 133 -10.49 -6.15 -9.56
N ARG A 134 -11.18 -7.05 -10.27
CA ARG A 134 -11.13 -8.50 -10.04
C ARG A 134 -9.70 -9.03 -10.10
N GLN A 135 -8.92 -8.61 -11.10
CA GLN A 135 -7.52 -8.99 -11.23
C GLN A 135 -6.64 -8.42 -10.10
N THR A 136 -6.92 -7.19 -9.65
CA THR A 136 -6.23 -6.61 -8.49
C THR A 136 -6.50 -7.46 -7.24
N CYS A 137 -7.75 -7.89 -7.03
CA CYS A 137 -8.14 -8.71 -5.90
C CYS A 137 -7.65 -10.16 -5.96
N PHE A 138 -7.57 -10.73 -7.16
CA PHE A 138 -6.95 -12.03 -7.38
C PHE A 138 -5.44 -11.99 -7.09
N ASN A 139 -4.75 -10.92 -7.50
CA ASN A 139 -3.30 -10.74 -7.34
C ASN A 139 -2.88 -10.12 -6.00
N TYR A 140 -3.82 -9.91 -5.06
CA TYR A 140 -3.53 -9.33 -3.75
C TYR A 140 -2.43 -10.06 -2.98
N PRO A 141 -2.38 -11.42 -2.95
CA PRO A 141 -1.26 -12.14 -2.30
C PRO A 141 0.10 -11.78 -2.89
N THR A 142 0.21 -11.73 -4.21
CA THR A 142 1.44 -11.32 -4.92
C THR A 142 1.86 -9.90 -4.57
N TYR A 143 0.89 -8.98 -4.42
CA TYR A 143 1.18 -7.63 -3.97
C TYR A 143 1.77 -7.61 -2.55
N THR A 144 1.17 -8.33 -1.61
CA THR A 144 1.65 -8.37 -0.22
C THR A 144 3.03 -8.99 -0.05
N GLU A 145 3.49 -9.79 -1.02
CA GLU A 145 4.84 -10.38 -1.04
C GLU A 145 5.85 -9.54 -1.84
N SER A 146 5.40 -8.47 -2.50
CA SER A 146 6.24 -7.64 -3.36
C SER A 146 7.15 -6.69 -2.58
N GLU A 147 8.22 -6.20 -3.21
CA GLU A 147 9.09 -5.13 -2.69
C GLU A 147 8.27 -3.89 -2.29
N LYS A 148 7.17 -3.62 -2.99
CA LYS A 148 6.29 -2.47 -2.70
C LYS A 148 5.56 -2.62 -1.37
N ALA A 149 5.36 -3.85 -0.89
CA ALA A 149 4.73 -4.14 0.39
C ALA A 149 5.76 -4.40 1.51
N ASP A 150 7.06 -4.42 1.20
CA ASP A 150 8.15 -4.41 2.16
C ASP A 150 8.39 -3.00 2.69
N PHE A 151 7.43 -2.52 3.47
CA PHE A 151 7.39 -1.12 3.93
C PHE A 151 8.62 -0.66 4.73
N PRO A 152 9.25 -1.49 5.60
CA PRO A 152 10.48 -1.10 6.26
C PRO A 152 11.60 -0.67 5.30
N ASN A 153 11.69 -1.34 4.14
CA ASN A 153 12.69 -1.05 3.13
C ASN A 153 12.18 -0.01 2.13
N TYR A 154 10.94 -0.15 1.64
CA TYR A 154 10.34 0.71 0.63
C TYR A 154 10.18 2.16 1.10
N TYR A 155 9.75 2.36 2.36
CA TYR A 155 9.52 3.68 2.95
C TYR A 155 10.64 4.14 3.89
N LYS A 156 11.82 3.52 3.79
CA LYS A 156 12.96 3.79 4.68
C LYS A 156 13.33 5.29 4.73
N GLU A 157 13.38 5.95 3.58
CA GLU A 157 13.76 7.36 3.50
C GLU A 157 12.73 8.26 4.21
N HIS A 158 11.44 8.03 3.98
CA HIS A 158 10.35 8.77 4.63
C HIS A 158 10.46 8.68 6.16
N LEU A 159 10.71 7.48 6.69
CA LEU A 159 10.87 7.30 8.13
C LEU A 159 12.15 7.92 8.66
N GLN A 160 13.25 7.89 7.91
CA GLN A 160 14.49 8.55 8.33
C GLN A 160 14.31 10.07 8.47
N VAL A 161 13.59 10.71 7.55
CA VAL A 161 13.25 12.14 7.63
C VAL A 161 12.38 12.40 8.86
N PHE A 162 11.31 11.62 9.05
CA PHE A 162 10.44 11.74 10.21
C PHE A 162 11.19 11.56 11.53
N GLU A 163 11.92 10.47 11.71
CA GLU A 163 12.61 10.13 12.97
C GLU A 163 13.72 11.13 13.31
N SER A 164 14.41 11.68 12.30
CA SER A 164 15.43 12.70 12.51
C SER A 164 14.85 14.02 13.02
N TYR A 165 13.63 14.35 12.61
CA TYR A 165 12.85 15.44 13.17
C TYR A 165 12.31 15.08 14.57
N TRP A 166 11.71 13.90 14.71
CA TRP A 166 11.02 13.47 15.93
C TRP A 166 11.95 13.42 17.14
N ARG A 167 13.19 12.94 16.97
CA ARG A 167 14.21 12.91 18.04
C ARG A 167 14.62 14.27 18.57
N LYS A 168 14.35 15.37 17.86
CA LYS A 168 14.75 16.73 18.24
C LYS A 168 13.64 17.51 18.96
N GLN A 169 12.45 16.92 19.08
CA GLN A 169 11.25 17.54 19.61
C GLN A 169 11.02 17.15 21.07
#